data_AF-A0A849IAQ3-F1
#
_entry.id   AF-A0A849IAQ3-F1
#
_cell.length_a   1.000
_cell.length_b   1.000
_cell.length_c   1.000
_cell.angle_alpha   90.00
_cell.angle_beta   90.00
_cell.angle_gamma   90.00
#
_symmetry.space_group_name_H-M   'P 1'
#
loop_
_entity.id
_entity.type
_entity.pdbx_description
1 polymer ?
#
loop_
_entity_poly.entity_id
_entity_poly.type
_entity_poly.pdbx_seq_one_letter_code
_entity_poly.pdbx_strand_id
1 'polypeptide(L)'
;MKRWLIGLSGVGALAAATAVYAQDRGFPGGPFDDGPGWRRGGPLSAEDRAAFTDARIAALRAGLKLTPAQENLWPPVEEAIRGLATQRQEARQARRERFASMRQDGAPRDVPDTLRFMADRQAASADALRKLADAAQPLYASLDEGQKRRLSVLSRSLVRGVAGHHRRHGPGPHGEGPMRRG
;
A
#
# COMPACT_ATOMS: atom_id res chain seq x y z
N MET A 1 4.91 -53.41 7.01
CA MET A 1 4.05 -53.11 5.84
C MET A 1 3.55 -51.68 6.04
N LYS A 2 3.72 -50.68 5.19
CA LYS A 2 3.49 -50.59 3.74
C LYS A 2 4.30 -49.39 3.20
N ARG A 3 5.11 -49.61 2.17
CA ARG A 3 5.80 -48.58 1.39
C ARG A 3 4.79 -47.99 0.40
N TRP A 4 4.69 -46.66 0.28
CA TRP A 4 3.98 -46.03 -0.83
C TRP A 4 4.99 -45.55 -1.87
N LEU A 5 4.83 -46.08 -3.08
CA LEU A 5 5.62 -45.84 -4.27
C LEU A 5 4.76 -45.08 -5.28
N ILE A 6 5.40 -44.10 -5.93
CA ILE A 6 5.31 -43.71 -7.35
C ILE A 6 4.02 -43.03 -7.86
N GLY A 7 4.25 -41.92 -8.58
CA GLY A 7 3.36 -41.49 -9.67
C GLY A 7 3.73 -40.12 -10.23
N LEU A 8 4.82 -40.02 -11.03
CA LEU A 8 5.17 -38.80 -11.78
C LEU A 8 5.20 -39.13 -13.28
N SER A 9 4.03 -39.02 -13.92
CA SER A 9 3.83 -38.96 -15.37
C SER A 9 3.76 -37.47 -15.76
N GLY A 10 4.21 -36.96 -16.89
CA GLY A 10 4.90 -37.46 -18.07
C GLY A 10 5.18 -36.22 -18.95
N VAL A 11 6.33 -36.15 -19.60
CA VAL A 11 6.71 -35.02 -20.46
C VAL A 11 6.14 -35.26 -21.85
N GLY A 12 5.15 -34.45 -22.26
CA GLY A 12 4.61 -34.43 -23.61
C GLY A 12 5.23 -33.30 -24.43
N ALA A 13 6.06 -33.66 -25.42
CA ALA A 13 6.57 -32.74 -26.42
C ALA A 13 5.49 -32.44 -27.47
N LEU A 14 5.23 -31.16 -27.73
CA LEU A 14 4.34 -30.71 -28.81
C LEU A 14 5.18 -30.17 -29.97
N ALA A 15 5.06 -30.86 -31.11
CA ALA A 15 5.63 -30.50 -32.39
C ALA A 15 4.88 -29.31 -33.02
N ALA A 16 5.64 -28.43 -33.67
CA ALA A 16 5.14 -27.28 -34.41
C ALA A 16 4.60 -27.68 -35.79
N ALA A 17 3.52 -27.01 -36.22
CA ALA A 17 3.14 -26.91 -37.63
C ALA A 17 2.67 -25.48 -37.91
N THR A 18 3.29 -24.82 -38.89
CA THR A 18 3.06 -23.45 -39.34
C THR A 18 2.13 -23.42 -40.56
N ALA A 19 1.16 -22.52 -40.59
CA ALA A 19 0.73 -21.82 -41.81
C ALA A 19 -0.05 -20.54 -41.47
N VAL A 20 0.40 -19.44 -42.06
CA VAL A 20 -0.04 -18.06 -41.88
C VAL A 20 -1.32 -17.79 -42.66
N TYR A 21 -2.27 -17.08 -42.06
CA TYR A 21 -3.15 -16.16 -42.79
C TYR A 21 -3.14 -14.81 -42.08
N ALA A 22 -2.82 -13.79 -42.87
CA ALA A 22 -2.76 -12.41 -42.46
C ALA A 22 -4.11 -11.96 -41.86
N GLN A 23 -4.06 -11.45 -40.63
CA GLN A 23 -5.06 -10.54 -40.12
C GLN A 23 -4.33 -9.26 -39.74
N ASP A 24 -4.40 -8.33 -40.68
CA ASP A 24 -4.12 -6.92 -40.50
C ASP A 24 -5.06 -6.38 -39.41
N ARG A 25 -4.55 -6.39 -38.18
CA ARG A 25 -5.07 -5.64 -37.04
C ARG A 25 -3.85 -5.08 -36.34
N GLY A 26 -3.64 -3.78 -36.50
CA GLY A 26 -2.67 -3.04 -35.71
C GLY A 26 -2.88 -3.39 -34.23
N PHE A 27 -1.86 -3.98 -33.61
CA PHE A 27 -1.86 -4.35 -32.20
C PHE A 27 -1.96 -3.07 -31.36
N PRO A 28 -3.06 -2.83 -30.63
CA PRO A 28 -3.07 -1.84 -29.57
C PRO A 28 -2.49 -2.51 -28.32
N GLY A 29 -1.25 -2.16 -28.02
CA GLY A 29 -0.68 -2.31 -26.68
C GLY A 29 0.02 -3.63 -26.38
N GLY A 30 1.33 -3.53 -26.15
CA GLY A 30 2.11 -4.61 -25.55
C GLY A 30 1.80 -4.81 -24.06
N PRO A 31 2.42 -5.79 -23.39
CA PRO A 31 2.24 -6.07 -21.96
C PRO A 31 2.68 -4.93 -21.01
N PHE A 32 3.23 -3.85 -21.56
CA PHE A 32 3.67 -2.63 -20.88
C PHE A 32 2.98 -1.38 -21.45
N ASP A 33 1.84 -1.53 -22.13
CA ASP A 33 1.03 -0.40 -22.53
C ASP A 33 0.35 0.17 -21.28
N ASP A 34 0.90 1.27 -20.76
CA ASP A 34 0.34 2.10 -19.70
C ASP A 34 -0.94 2.83 -20.19
N GLY A 35 -1.91 2.06 -20.67
CA GLY A 35 -3.24 2.54 -20.99
C GLY A 35 -3.95 3.07 -19.73
N PRO A 36 -4.91 4.01 -19.86
CA PRO A 36 -5.54 4.70 -18.73
C PRO A 36 -6.43 3.81 -17.82
N GLY A 37 -6.43 2.49 -18.00
CA GLY A 37 -7.35 1.53 -17.36
C GLY A 37 -7.11 1.26 -15.88
N TRP A 38 -5.87 1.38 -15.37
CA TRP A 38 -5.57 1.10 -13.96
C TRP A 38 -6.01 2.20 -12.99
N ARG A 39 -6.52 3.33 -13.49
CA ARG A 39 -7.03 4.45 -12.68
C ARG A 39 -8.54 4.41 -12.44
N ARG A 40 -9.19 3.25 -12.63
CA ARG A 40 -10.65 3.07 -12.50
C ARG A 40 -11.11 2.37 -11.22
N GLY A 41 -10.26 2.29 -10.21
CA GLY A 41 -10.70 1.89 -8.85
C GLY A 41 -11.12 3.13 -8.07
N GLY A 42 -12.36 3.15 -7.57
CA GLY A 42 -12.79 4.15 -6.59
C GLY A 42 -11.89 4.15 -5.33
N PRO A 43 -12.08 5.10 -4.40
CA PRO A 43 -11.34 5.08 -3.14
C PRO A 43 -11.54 3.73 -2.43
N LEU A 44 -10.44 3.11 -1.96
CA LEU A 44 -10.49 1.85 -1.22
C LEU A 44 -11.49 1.92 -0.06
N SER A 45 -12.31 0.89 0.08
CA SER A 45 -13.26 0.74 1.19
C SER A 45 -12.54 0.58 2.54
N ALA A 46 -13.28 0.61 3.65
CA ALA A 46 -12.71 0.35 4.96
C ALA A 46 -12.22 -1.10 5.08
N GLU A 47 -13.00 -2.04 4.53
CA GLU A 47 -12.69 -3.48 4.50
C GLU A 47 -11.43 -3.78 3.67
N ASP A 48 -11.32 -3.23 2.45
CA ASP A 48 -10.12 -3.40 1.60
C ASP A 48 -8.84 -2.95 2.32
N ARG A 49 -8.95 -1.87 3.11
CA ARG A 49 -7.80 -1.34 3.85
C ARG A 49 -7.44 -2.22 5.03
N ALA A 50 -8.42 -2.80 5.72
CA ALA A 50 -8.17 -3.78 6.77
C ALA A 50 -7.47 -5.01 6.17
N ALA A 51 -8.02 -5.58 5.09
CA ALA A 51 -7.44 -6.71 4.38
C ALA A 51 -6.00 -6.42 3.90
N PHE A 52 -5.74 -5.24 3.34
CA PHE A 52 -4.37 -4.87 2.95
C PHE A 52 -3.45 -4.60 4.13
N THR A 53 -3.98 -4.26 5.30
CA THR A 53 -3.19 -4.15 6.54
C THR A 53 -2.77 -5.54 6.98
N ASP A 54 -3.71 -6.50 7.01
CA ASP A 54 -3.43 -7.89 7.35
C ASP A 54 -2.41 -8.52 6.39
N ALA A 55 -2.57 -8.28 5.09
CA ALA A 55 -1.62 -8.75 4.08
C ALA A 55 -0.20 -8.18 4.31
N ARG A 56 -0.07 -6.91 4.72
CA ARG A 56 1.23 -6.29 5.03
C ARG A 56 1.84 -6.86 6.30
N ILE A 57 1.03 -7.12 7.33
CA ILE A 57 1.46 -7.76 8.58
C ILE A 57 1.98 -9.17 8.28
N ALA A 58 1.20 -9.96 7.53
CA ALA A 58 1.57 -11.31 7.13
C ALA A 58 2.84 -11.32 6.28
N ALA A 59 2.95 -10.41 5.30
CA ALA A 59 4.15 -10.28 4.46
C ALA A 59 5.39 -9.87 5.27
N LEU A 60 5.24 -8.99 6.27
CA LEU A 60 6.35 -8.63 7.16
C LEU A 60 6.81 -9.84 7.96
N ARG A 61 5.89 -10.55 8.63
CA ARG A 61 6.19 -11.75 9.42
C ARG A 61 6.90 -12.81 8.57
N ALA A 62 6.32 -13.16 7.42
CA ALA A 62 6.89 -14.14 6.51
C ALA A 62 8.26 -13.70 5.94
N GLY A 63 8.40 -12.42 5.60
CA GLY A 63 9.63 -11.86 5.03
C GLY A 63 10.79 -11.79 6.02
N LEU A 64 10.51 -11.63 7.32
CA LEU A 64 11.55 -11.65 8.34
C LEU A 64 12.16 -13.05 8.51
N LYS A 65 11.42 -14.13 8.23
CA LYS A 65 11.84 -15.51 8.50
C LYS A 65 12.29 -15.65 9.95
N LEU A 66 11.37 -15.40 10.87
CA LEU A 66 11.65 -15.45 12.30
C LEU A 66 11.94 -16.89 12.74
N THR A 67 12.84 -17.05 13.71
CA THR A 67 13.06 -18.34 14.39
C THR A 67 11.90 -18.61 15.36
N PRO A 68 11.69 -19.86 15.82
CA PRO A 68 10.64 -20.17 16.79
C PRO A 68 10.73 -19.32 18.08
N ALA A 69 11.94 -18.98 18.53
CA ALA A 69 12.14 -18.11 19.69
C ALA A 69 11.72 -16.66 19.40
N GLN A 70 12.02 -16.15 18.20
CA GLN A 70 11.65 -14.79 17.78
C GLN A 70 10.15 -14.65 17.50
N GLU A 71 9.49 -15.71 17.02
CA GLU A 71 8.04 -15.74 16.80
C GLU A 71 7.25 -15.47 18.08
N ASN A 72 7.78 -15.84 19.25
CA ASN A 72 7.17 -15.50 20.54
C ASN A 72 7.18 -14.00 20.85
N LEU A 73 8.06 -13.22 20.20
CA LEU A 73 8.15 -11.77 20.35
C LEU A 73 7.28 -11.02 19.32
N TRP A 74 6.67 -11.72 18.37
CA TRP A 74 5.86 -11.13 17.31
C TRP A 74 4.49 -10.56 17.77
N PRO A 75 3.72 -11.20 18.68
CA PRO A 75 2.36 -10.75 19.00
C PRO A 75 2.24 -9.29 19.46
N PRO A 76 3.10 -8.76 20.36
CA PRO A 76 3.06 -7.35 20.73
C PRO A 76 3.33 -6.39 19.56
N VAL A 77 4.19 -6.81 18.63
CA VAL A 77 4.52 -6.02 17.42
C VAL A 77 3.32 -5.99 16.48
N GLU A 78 2.69 -7.14 16.26
CA GLU A 78 1.49 -7.23 15.43
C GLU A 78 0.36 -6.36 15.98
N GLU A 79 0.09 -6.44 17.29
CA GLU A 79 -0.92 -5.62 17.94
C GLU A 79 -0.63 -4.13 17.79
N ALA A 80 0.62 -3.71 17.98
CA ALA A 80 1.01 -2.31 17.81
C ALA A 80 0.86 -1.83 16.35
N ILE A 81 1.16 -2.68 15.35
CA ILE A 81 0.93 -2.36 13.94
C ILE A 81 -0.56 -2.22 13.64
N ARG A 82 -1.40 -3.12 14.18
CA ARG A 82 -2.86 -3.07 14.04
C ARG A 82 -3.43 -1.80 14.69
N GLY A 83 -2.98 -1.46 15.89
CA GLY A 83 -3.36 -0.23 16.57
C GLY A 83 -3.02 1.03 15.77
N LEU A 84 -1.80 1.07 15.19
CA LEU A 84 -1.41 2.16 14.28
C LEU A 84 -2.30 2.22 13.02
N ALA A 85 -2.71 1.07 12.48
CA ALA A 85 -3.62 1.04 11.34
C ALA A 85 -5.02 1.57 11.69
N THR A 86 -5.57 1.20 12.84
CA THR A 86 -6.85 1.70 13.35
C THR A 86 -6.82 3.21 13.54
N GLN A 87 -5.81 3.73 14.24
CA GLN A 87 -5.61 5.18 14.44
C GLN A 87 -5.60 5.94 13.11
N ARG A 88 -4.95 5.37 12.09
CA ARG A 88 -4.92 5.96 10.74
C ARG A 88 -6.29 5.94 10.05
N GLN A 89 -7.12 4.93 10.27
CA GLN A 89 -8.47 4.90 9.71
C GLN A 89 -9.37 5.96 10.36
N GLU A 90 -9.34 6.07 11.69
CA GLU A 90 -10.08 7.07 12.46
C GLU A 90 -9.66 8.49 12.03
N ALA A 91 -8.36 8.76 11.95
CA ALA A 91 -7.86 10.06 11.48
C ALA A 91 -8.31 10.38 10.04
N ARG A 92 -8.43 9.37 9.17
CA ARG A 92 -8.96 9.56 7.81
C ARG A 92 -10.48 9.81 7.84
N GLN A 93 -11.21 9.18 8.75
CA GLN A 93 -12.65 9.38 8.89
C GLN A 93 -12.95 10.78 9.41
N ALA A 94 -12.33 11.19 10.52
CA ALA A 94 -12.46 12.54 11.07
C ALA A 94 -12.11 13.61 10.02
N ARG A 95 -11.08 13.35 9.20
CA ARG A 95 -10.74 14.22 8.07
C ARG A 95 -11.88 14.30 7.05
N ARG A 96 -12.47 13.16 6.65
CA ARG A 96 -13.58 13.14 5.67
C ARG A 96 -14.80 13.88 6.18
N GLU A 97 -15.19 13.63 7.43
CA GLU A 97 -16.33 14.29 8.08
C GLU A 97 -16.14 15.80 8.14
N ARG A 98 -14.95 16.26 8.56
CA ARG A 98 -14.63 17.69 8.59
C ARG A 98 -14.66 18.35 7.21
N PHE A 99 -14.19 17.66 6.15
CA PHE A 99 -14.30 18.19 4.79
C PHE A 99 -15.74 18.17 4.25
N ALA A 100 -16.55 17.20 4.68
CA ALA A 100 -17.95 17.14 4.31
C ALA A 100 -18.73 18.30 4.95
N SER A 101 -18.53 18.57 6.24
CA SER A 101 -19.18 19.70 6.93
C SER A 101 -18.78 21.05 6.34
N MET A 102 -17.47 21.26 6.09
CA MET A 102 -17.00 22.49 5.42
C MET A 102 -17.64 22.73 4.05
N ARG A 103 -17.94 21.65 3.30
CA ARG A 103 -18.63 21.77 1.99
C ARG A 103 -20.12 22.08 2.15
N GLN A 104 -20.75 21.60 3.21
CA GLN A 104 -22.17 21.85 3.49
C GLN A 104 -22.39 23.28 4.01
N ASP A 105 -21.54 23.74 4.92
CA ASP A 105 -21.72 25.02 5.61
C ASP A 105 -21.27 26.23 4.77
N GLY A 106 -20.50 26.02 3.69
CA GLY A 106 -19.96 27.08 2.84
C GLY A 106 -19.01 28.05 3.56
N ALA A 107 -18.69 27.79 4.83
CA ALA A 107 -17.96 28.69 5.69
C ALA A 107 -16.46 28.75 5.34
N PRO A 108 -15.82 29.93 5.45
CA PRO A 108 -14.37 30.06 5.33
C PRO A 108 -13.64 29.14 6.32
N ARG A 109 -12.51 28.56 5.90
CA ARG A 109 -11.67 27.75 6.79
C ARG A 109 -11.09 28.64 7.89
N ASP A 110 -11.43 28.36 9.15
CA ASP A 110 -10.68 28.91 10.28
C ASP A 110 -9.26 28.32 10.30
N VAL A 111 -8.27 29.19 10.16
CA VAL A 111 -6.85 28.81 10.01
C VAL A 111 -6.30 28.26 11.33
N PRO A 112 -6.43 28.95 12.49
CA PRO A 112 -6.10 28.42 13.80
C PRO A 112 -6.65 27.01 14.08
N ASP A 113 -7.95 26.77 13.89
CA ASP A 113 -8.54 25.45 14.13
C ASP A 113 -8.06 24.40 13.13
N THR A 114 -7.71 24.80 11.91
CA THR A 114 -7.08 23.90 10.94
C THR A 114 -5.70 23.45 11.42
N LEU A 115 -4.90 24.40 11.95
CA LEU A 115 -3.56 24.12 12.48
C LEU A 115 -3.62 23.22 13.72
N ARG A 116 -4.54 23.48 14.66
CA ARG A 116 -4.75 22.64 15.86
C ARG A 116 -5.07 21.19 15.49
N PHE A 117 -6.05 20.99 14.62
CA PHE A 117 -6.40 19.64 14.13
C PHE A 117 -5.22 18.92 13.46
N MET A 118 -4.38 19.65 12.71
CA MET A 118 -3.18 19.07 12.10
C MET A 118 -2.16 18.65 13.17
N ALA A 119 -1.95 19.48 14.19
CA ALA A 119 -1.06 19.21 15.30
C ALA A 119 -1.54 18.00 16.12
N ASP A 120 -2.81 17.94 16.49
CA ASP A 120 -3.38 16.82 17.26
C ASP A 120 -3.19 15.48 16.53
N ARG A 121 -3.40 15.49 15.20
CA ARG A 121 -3.17 14.30 14.37
C ARG A 121 -1.70 13.90 14.33
N GLN A 122 -0.79 14.88 14.28
CA GLN A 122 0.65 14.62 14.33
C GLN A 122 1.07 14.04 15.68
N ALA A 123 0.54 14.58 16.78
CA ALA A 123 0.77 14.07 18.13
C ALA A 123 0.29 12.61 18.27
N ALA A 124 -0.96 12.33 17.88
CA ALA A 124 -1.50 10.96 17.90
C ALA A 124 -0.69 9.97 17.03
N SER A 125 -0.17 10.44 15.90
CA SER A 125 0.70 9.64 15.04
C SER A 125 2.06 9.37 15.70
N ALA A 126 2.64 10.36 16.38
CA ALA A 126 3.89 10.21 17.11
C ALA A 126 3.75 9.21 18.27
N ASP A 127 2.68 9.30 19.04
CA ASP A 127 2.40 8.37 20.15
C ASP A 127 2.24 6.94 19.66
N ALA A 128 1.50 6.74 18.56
CA ALA A 128 1.33 5.42 17.97
C ALA A 128 2.65 4.84 17.45
N LEU A 129 3.51 5.67 16.85
CA LEU A 129 4.85 5.24 16.40
C LEU A 129 5.76 4.90 17.58
N ARG A 130 5.68 5.64 18.68
CA ARG A 130 6.44 5.36 19.90
C ARG A 130 6.04 4.01 20.49
N LYS A 131 4.74 3.75 20.65
CA LYS A 131 4.22 2.45 21.12
C LYS A 131 4.69 1.28 20.24
N LEU A 132 4.71 1.46 18.91
CA LEU A 132 5.24 0.46 18.00
C LEU A 132 6.75 0.23 18.18
N ALA A 133 7.53 1.29 18.37
CA ALA A 133 8.95 1.18 18.63
C ALA A 133 9.22 0.41 19.93
N ASP A 134 8.52 0.76 21.01
CA ASP A 134 8.64 0.12 22.32
C ASP A 134 8.27 -1.37 22.24
N ALA A 135 7.17 -1.71 21.56
CA ALA A 135 6.74 -3.09 21.35
C ALA A 135 7.70 -3.90 20.46
N ALA A 136 8.29 -3.26 19.45
CA ALA A 136 9.21 -3.90 18.51
C ALA A 136 10.64 -4.06 19.04
N GLN A 137 11.00 -3.37 20.13
CA GLN A 137 12.36 -3.36 20.64
C GLN A 137 12.91 -4.75 21.00
N PRO A 138 12.19 -5.64 21.72
CA PRO A 138 12.68 -6.98 22.02
C PRO A 138 12.89 -7.82 20.75
N LEU A 139 11.95 -7.75 19.81
CA LEU A 139 12.08 -8.45 18.53
C LEU A 139 13.30 -7.94 17.76
N TYR A 140 13.44 -6.62 17.60
CA TYR A 140 14.55 -6.00 16.87
C TYR A 140 15.92 -6.35 17.46
N ALA A 141 16.04 -6.37 18.79
CA ALA A 141 17.27 -6.76 19.49
C ALA A 141 17.65 -8.23 19.22
N SER A 142 16.67 -9.10 18.99
CA SER A 142 16.89 -10.51 18.70
C SER A 142 17.20 -10.82 17.23
N LEU A 143 17.04 -9.85 16.32
CA LEU A 143 17.23 -10.06 14.88
C LEU A 143 18.70 -10.13 14.49
N ASP A 144 19.02 -11.01 13.54
CA ASP A 144 20.31 -11.01 12.85
C ASP A 144 20.42 -9.87 11.81
N GLU A 145 21.62 -9.64 11.28
CA GLU A 145 21.88 -8.58 10.30
C GLU A 145 21.11 -8.77 8.98
N GLY A 146 20.89 -10.02 8.56
CA GLY A 146 20.09 -10.33 7.39
C GLY A 146 18.60 -9.97 7.59
N GLN A 147 18.07 -10.28 8.77
CA GLN A 147 16.71 -9.96 9.20
C GLN A 147 16.51 -8.44 9.33
N LYS A 148 17.45 -7.72 9.96
CA LYS A 148 17.40 -6.24 10.04
C LYS A 148 17.41 -5.59 8.66
N ARG A 149 18.23 -6.10 7.73
CA ARG A 149 18.24 -5.63 6.33
C ARG A 149 16.89 -5.83 5.66
N ARG A 150 16.27 -7.01 5.79
CA ARG A 150 14.92 -7.28 5.26
C ARG A 150 13.87 -6.39 5.91
N LEU A 151 13.94 -6.20 7.24
CA LEU A 151 13.06 -5.30 7.99
C LEU A 151 13.10 -3.87 7.42
N SER A 152 14.29 -3.34 7.12
CA SER A 152 14.42 -1.99 6.54
C SER A 152 13.75 -1.84 5.17
N VAL A 153 13.70 -2.92 4.38
CA VAL A 153 13.04 -2.94 3.07
C VAL A 153 11.53 -3.07 3.23
N LEU A 154 11.09 -4.03 4.06
CA LEU A 154 9.69 -4.36 4.25
C LEU A 154 8.92 -3.27 5.03
N SER A 155 9.55 -2.65 6.03
CA SER A 155 8.94 -1.60 6.85
C SER A 155 8.62 -0.33 6.07
N ARG A 156 9.31 -0.07 4.95
CA ARG A 156 8.97 1.03 4.04
C ARG A 156 7.54 0.93 3.55
N SER A 157 7.02 -0.27 3.29
CA SER A 157 5.63 -0.46 2.87
C SER A 157 4.61 -0.17 3.99
N LEU A 158 4.96 -0.45 5.25
CA LEU A 158 4.14 -0.21 6.44
C LEU A 158 4.10 1.27 6.83
N VAL A 159 5.23 1.97 6.68
CA VAL A 159 5.36 3.40 6.97
C VAL A 159 4.87 4.26 5.80
N ARG A 160 5.17 3.87 4.55
CA ARG A 160 4.81 4.63 3.33
C ARG A 160 3.42 4.35 2.77
N GLY A 161 2.54 3.64 3.46
CA GLY A 161 1.09 3.62 3.14
C GLY A 161 0.40 5.02 3.19
N VAL A 162 1.18 6.10 3.28
CA VAL A 162 0.83 7.50 3.58
C VAL A 162 1.40 8.49 2.56
N ALA A 163 2.35 8.12 1.70
CA ALA A 163 2.66 8.96 0.55
C ALA A 163 1.58 8.71 -0.49
N GLY A 164 0.43 9.38 -0.34
CA GLY A 164 -0.45 9.62 -1.47
C GLY A 164 0.45 10.03 -2.62
N HIS A 165 0.26 9.43 -3.79
CA HIS A 165 0.84 9.98 -4.99
C HIS A 165 0.41 11.44 -5.04
N HIS A 166 1.28 12.34 -4.58
CA HIS A 166 1.36 13.67 -5.11
C HIS A 166 1.67 13.43 -6.57
N ARG A 167 0.62 13.20 -7.37
CA ARG A 167 0.65 13.65 -8.74
C ARG A 167 1.03 15.11 -8.58
N ARG A 168 2.28 15.42 -8.94
CA ARG A 168 2.60 16.77 -9.39
C ARG A 168 1.50 17.06 -10.41
N HIS A 169 0.53 17.88 -10.02
CA HIS A 169 -0.23 18.62 -11.01
C HIS A 169 0.82 19.52 -11.64
N GLY A 170 1.43 19.04 -12.74
CA GLY A 170 2.10 19.93 -13.66
C GLY A 170 1.08 20.97 -14.11
N PRO A 171 1.49 22.22 -14.35
CA PRO A 171 0.59 23.23 -14.86
C PRO A 171 -0.01 22.69 -16.16
N GLY A 172 -1.34 22.68 -16.25
CA GLY A 172 -2.00 22.34 -17.51
C GLY A 172 -1.57 23.34 -18.59
N PRO A 173 -1.52 22.95 -19.88
CA PRO A 173 -1.19 23.88 -20.94
C PRO A 173 -2.33 24.90 -21.06
N HIS A 174 -2.12 26.07 -20.45
CA HIS A 174 -2.71 27.30 -20.96
C HIS A 174 -1.89 27.67 -22.20
N GLY A 175 -2.47 27.48 -23.38
CA GLY A 175 -1.84 27.89 -24.62
C GLY A 175 -2.62 27.41 -25.81
N GLU A 176 -3.55 28.23 -26.28
CA GLU A 176 -3.81 28.58 -27.69
C GLU A 176 -5.27 29.02 -27.87
N GLY A 177 -5.52 30.30 -27.58
CA GLY A 177 -6.62 31.00 -28.24
C GLY A 177 -6.17 31.36 -29.66
N PRO A 178 -7.00 31.16 -30.70
CA PRO A 178 -6.60 31.46 -32.06
C PRO A 178 -6.51 32.98 -32.27
N MET A 179 -5.29 33.47 -32.39
CA MET A 179 -5.01 34.76 -33.05
C MET A 179 -5.38 34.62 -34.52
N ARG A 180 -6.59 35.04 -34.91
CA ARG A 180 -6.87 35.38 -36.31
C ARG A 180 -6.62 36.87 -36.51
N ARG A 181 -5.50 37.18 -37.14
CA ARG A 181 -5.31 38.41 -37.92
C ARG A 181 -6.22 38.36 -39.15
N GLY A 182 -6.83 39.49 -39.44
CA GLY A 182 -7.66 39.76 -40.61
C GLY A 182 -8.32 41.11 -40.40
#